data_AF-A0A0F9BKI7-F1
#
_entry.id   AF-A0A0F9BKI7-F1
#
_cell.length_a   1.000
_cell.length_b   1.000
_cell.length_c   1.000
_cell.angle_alpha   90.00
_cell.angle_beta   90.00
_cell.angle_gamma   90.00
#
_symmetry.space_group_name_H-M   'P 1'
#
loop_
_entity.id
_entity.type
_entity.pdbx_description
1 polymer ?
#
loop_
_entity_poly.entity_id
_entity_poly.type
_entity_poly.pdbx_seq_one_letter_code
_entity_poly.pdbx_strand_id
1 'polypeptide(L)'
;MLRKTLQDCVRHEDPILAPDYTEADVQALRAVANGYGTEDQQKRAIKFFIEDICGTYDFPFRPGPVDRETNVALGRVRAGQILVYFLNDAPTETPVAKIAARVMGTKKTA
;
A
#
# COMPACT_ATOMS: atom_id res chain seq x y z
N MET A 1 8.56 20.45 4.23
CA MET A 1 7.77 21.70 4.38
C MET A 1 6.56 21.38 5.24
N LEU A 2 6.23 22.23 6.21
CA LEU A 2 4.93 22.14 6.89
C LEU A 2 3.84 22.54 5.90
N ARG A 3 2.84 21.67 5.72
CA ARG A 3 1.62 21.96 4.95
C ARG A 3 0.87 23.08 5.66
N LYS A 4 0.48 24.13 4.93
CA LYS A 4 -0.05 25.38 5.52
C LYS A 4 -1.54 25.56 5.27
N THR A 5 -2.10 24.86 4.28
CA THR A 5 -3.49 25.00 3.86
C THR A 5 -4.22 23.65 3.87
N LEU A 6 -5.56 23.68 3.97
CA LEU A 6 -6.40 22.48 3.91
C LEU A 6 -6.26 21.76 2.56
N GLN A 7 -6.13 22.51 1.47
CA GLN A 7 -5.87 21.99 0.13
C GLN A 7 -4.59 21.16 0.06
N ASP A 8 -3.55 21.50 0.83
CA ASP A 8 -2.32 20.71 0.91
C ASP A 8 -2.54 19.34 1.55
N CYS A 9 -3.69 19.08 2.17
CA CYS A 9 -4.05 17.82 2.82
C CYS A 9 -5.12 17.04 2.04
N VAL A 10 -5.66 17.61 0.96
CA VAL A 10 -6.64 16.94 0.11
C VAL A 10 -5.90 16.01 -0.83
N ARG A 11 -6.35 14.75 -0.87
CA ARG A 11 -5.73 13.68 -1.64
C ARG A 11 -5.53 14.07 -3.11
N HIS A 12 -4.27 14.06 -3.55
CA HIS A 12 -3.89 14.25 -4.93
C HIS A 12 -4.60 13.23 -5.82
N GLU A 13 -5.27 13.74 -6.85
CA GLU A 13 -5.89 12.89 -7.86
C GLU A 13 -4.85 12.23 -8.76
N ASP A 14 -3.67 12.81 -8.98
CA ASP A 14 -2.65 12.23 -9.86
C ASP A 14 -2.01 10.97 -9.24
N PRO A 15 -2.15 9.79 -9.88
CA PRO A 15 -1.59 8.53 -9.37
C PRO A 15 -0.06 8.44 -9.47
N ILE A 16 0.60 9.36 -10.18
CA ILE A 16 2.07 9.44 -10.28
C ILE A 16 2.65 10.14 -9.04
N LEU A 17 1.90 11.06 -8.45
CA LEU A 17 2.35 11.80 -7.27
C LEU A 17 2.21 10.94 -6.00
N ALA A 18 3.07 11.25 -5.03
CA ALA A 18 2.95 10.69 -3.70
C ALA A 18 1.60 11.11 -3.09
N PRO A 19 0.91 10.22 -2.37
CA PRO A 19 -0.33 10.59 -1.73
C PRO A 19 -0.10 11.64 -0.66
N ASP A 20 -1.15 12.37 -0.35
CA ASP A 20 -1.18 13.24 0.80
C ASP A 20 -1.09 12.46 2.10
N TYR A 21 -0.49 13.08 3.10
CA TYR A 21 -0.22 12.44 4.37
C TYR A 21 -0.26 13.46 5.50
N THR A 22 -0.65 12.99 6.68
CA THR A 22 -0.46 13.72 7.92
C THR A 22 0.87 13.34 8.57
N GLU A 23 1.37 14.16 9.50
CA GLU A 23 2.55 13.80 10.28
C GLU A 23 2.35 12.47 11.02
N ALA A 24 1.14 12.24 11.54
CA ALA A 24 0.80 11.01 12.25
C ALA A 24 0.95 9.76 11.36
N ASP A 25 0.64 9.85 10.07
CA ASP A 25 0.76 8.72 9.14
C ASP A 25 2.23 8.38 8.88
N VAL A 26 3.06 9.39 8.67
CA VAL A 26 4.51 9.22 8.48
C VAL A 26 5.17 8.67 9.75
N GLN A 27 4.81 9.20 10.91
CA GLN A 27 5.32 8.72 12.19
C GLN A 27 4.88 7.27 12.46
N ALA A 28 3.63 6.92 12.16
CA ALA A 28 3.13 5.56 12.27
C ALA A 28 3.89 4.60 11.36
N LEU A 29 4.06 4.93 10.08
CA LEU A 29 4.84 4.12 9.13
C LEU A 29 6.28 3.92 9.59
N ARG A 30 6.94 4.98 10.06
CA ARG A 30 8.32 4.91 10.58
C ARG A 30 8.41 4.04 11.84
N ALA A 31 7.48 4.20 12.77
CA ALA A 31 7.45 3.41 13.99
C ALA A 31 7.25 1.91 13.70
N VAL A 32 6.35 1.58 12.78
CA VAL A 32 6.13 0.20 12.32
C VAL A 32 7.38 -0.34 11.61
N ALA A 33 7.98 0.44 10.70
CA ALA A 33 9.20 0.03 9.98
C ALA A 33 10.38 -0.25 10.92
N ASN A 34 10.48 0.49 12.02
CA ASN A 34 11.52 0.31 13.03
C ASN A 34 11.18 -0.75 14.09
N GLY A 35 10.00 -1.37 14.03
CA GLY A 35 9.60 -2.47 14.92
C GLY A 35 9.10 -2.06 16.31
N TYR A 36 8.84 -0.78 16.56
CA TYR A 36 8.33 -0.27 17.85
C TYR A 36 6.95 0.40 17.74
N GLY A 37 6.26 0.22 16.61
CA GLY A 37 4.92 0.76 16.41
C GLY A 37 3.93 0.25 17.46
N THR A 38 3.25 1.17 18.13
CA THR A 38 2.09 0.86 18.99
C THR A 38 0.95 0.24 18.18
N GLU A 39 -0.01 -0.41 18.84
CA GLU A 39 -1.18 -1.01 18.17
C GLU A 39 -1.91 0.01 17.26
N ASP A 40 -2.15 1.22 17.76
CA ASP A 40 -2.81 2.27 16.99
C ASP A 40 -1.98 2.73 15.78
N GLN A 41 -0.65 2.80 15.94
CA GLN A 41 0.25 3.13 14.84
C GLN A 41 0.28 2.02 13.79
N GLN A 42 0.24 0.74 14.20
CA GLN A 42 0.16 -0.38 13.27
C GLN A 42 -1.14 -0.33 12.45
N LYS A 43 -2.29 -0.16 13.11
CA LYS A 43 -3.59 -0.02 12.45
C LYS A 43 -3.63 1.18 11.51
N ARG A 44 -3.13 2.34 11.97
CA ARG A 44 -3.02 3.56 11.14
C ARG A 44 -2.13 3.35 9.93
N ALA A 45 -0.96 2.76 10.10
CA ALA A 45 -0.01 2.53 9.01
C ALA A 45 -0.61 1.61 7.93
N ILE A 46 -1.26 0.51 8.33
CA ILE A 46 -1.93 -0.40 7.40
C ILE A 46 -3.10 0.30 6.69
N LYS A 47 -3.92 1.04 7.42
CA LYS A 47 -5.03 1.81 6.85
C LYS A 47 -4.54 2.81 5.79
N PHE A 48 -3.55 3.62 6.14
CA PHE A 48 -2.95 4.60 5.23
C PHE A 48 -2.35 3.94 3.98
N PHE A 49 -1.74 2.77 4.13
CA PHE A 49 -1.20 2.03 2.99
C PHE A 49 -2.29 1.56 2.02
N ILE A 50 -3.40 1.02 2.54
CA ILE A 50 -4.51 0.52 1.73
C ILE A 50 -5.29 1.67 1.07
N GLU A 51 -5.65 2.67 1.86
CA GLU A 51 -6.56 3.74 1.41
C GLU A 51 -5.83 4.81 0.61
N ASP A 52 -4.70 5.33 1.09
CA ASP A 52 -4.04 6.49 0.47
C ASP A 52 -2.95 6.09 -0.53
N ILE A 53 -2.05 5.16 -0.13
CA ILE A 53 -0.95 4.71 -1.00
C ILE A 53 -1.47 3.82 -2.13
N CYS A 54 -2.31 2.85 -1.85
CA CYS A 54 -2.84 1.96 -2.89
C CYS A 54 -4.08 2.51 -3.60
N GLY A 55 -4.86 3.38 -2.95
CA GLY A 55 -6.14 3.83 -3.49
C GLY A 55 -7.14 2.71 -3.72
N THR A 56 -7.10 1.70 -2.84
CA THR A 56 -7.72 0.38 -3.05
C THR A 56 -9.21 0.45 -3.38
N TYR A 57 -9.92 1.43 -2.80
CA TYR A 57 -11.38 1.55 -2.91
C TYR A 57 -11.82 2.63 -3.92
N ASP A 58 -10.89 3.29 -4.59
CA ASP A 58 -11.21 4.29 -5.60
C ASP A 58 -11.39 3.64 -6.96
N PHE A 59 -12.35 4.13 -7.73
CA PHE A 59 -12.56 3.65 -9.10
C PHE A 59 -11.51 4.29 -10.02
N PRO A 60 -10.60 3.50 -10.64
CA PRO A 60 -9.46 4.04 -11.38
C PRO A 60 -9.81 4.44 -12.82
N PHE A 61 -11.02 4.93 -13.07
CA PHE A 61 -11.39 5.40 -14.40
C PHE A 61 -10.86 6.81 -14.63
N ARG A 62 -9.82 6.93 -15.48
CA ARG A 62 -9.26 8.20 -15.90
C ARG A 62 -9.58 8.45 -17.38
N PRO A 63 -10.59 9.27 -17.69
CA PRO A 63 -10.92 9.59 -19.07
C PRO A 63 -9.82 10.45 -19.68
N GLY A 64 -9.19 9.96 -20.75
CA GLY A 64 -8.19 10.72 -21.49
C GLY A 64 -7.28 9.84 -22.37
N PRO A 65 -6.41 10.45 -23.19
CA PRO A 65 -5.47 9.74 -24.07
C PRO A 65 -4.27 9.13 -23.34
N VAL A 66 -4.17 9.29 -22.01
CA VAL A 66 -2.96 8.99 -21.23
C VAL A 66 -3.08 7.62 -20.57
N ASP A 67 -2.72 6.58 -21.32
CA ASP A 67 -2.69 5.18 -20.86
C ASP A 67 -1.80 4.97 -19.62
N ARG A 68 -0.75 5.79 -19.47
CA ARG A 68 0.23 5.67 -18.38
C ARG A 68 -0.38 5.86 -16.99
N GLU A 69 -1.17 6.91 -16.78
CA GLU A 69 -1.75 7.23 -15.46
C GLU A 69 -2.76 6.18 -15.03
N THR A 70 -3.58 5.72 -15.98
CA THR A 70 -4.53 4.62 -15.79
C THR A 70 -3.81 3.34 -15.39
N ASN A 71 -2.75 2.96 -16.10
CA ASN A 71 -1.97 1.76 -15.79
C ASN A 71 -1.31 1.84 -14.40
N VAL A 72 -0.76 2.99 -14.02
CA VAL A 72 -0.18 3.19 -12.67
C VAL A 72 -1.25 3.09 -11.59
N ALA A 73 -2.41 3.73 -11.79
CA ALA A 73 -3.53 3.67 -10.85
C ALA A 73 -4.03 2.22 -10.67
N LEU A 74 -4.25 1.50 -11.77
CA LEU A 74 -4.66 0.09 -11.74
C LEU A 74 -3.65 -0.80 -11.01
N GLY A 75 -2.35 -0.59 -11.24
CA GLY A 75 -1.29 -1.31 -10.53
C GLY A 75 -1.32 -1.08 -9.01
N ARG A 76 -1.48 0.18 -8.58
CA ARG A 76 -1.58 0.55 -7.15
C ARG A 76 -2.82 -0.08 -6.49
N VAL A 77 -3.98 0.02 -7.15
CA VAL A 77 -5.24 -0.58 -6.69
C VAL A 77 -5.09 -2.09 -6.55
N ARG A 78 -4.47 -2.76 -7.52
CA ARG A 78 -4.26 -4.20 -7.47
C ARG A 78 -3.40 -4.62 -6.28
N ALA A 79 -2.33 -3.89 -5.98
CA ALA A 79 -1.49 -4.15 -4.81
C ALA A 79 -2.30 -4.04 -3.50
N GLY A 80 -3.14 -3.01 -3.38
CA GLY A 80 -4.01 -2.82 -2.23
C GLY A 80 -5.05 -3.93 -2.05
N GLN A 81 -5.70 -4.36 -3.14
CA GLN A 81 -6.64 -5.47 -3.12
C GLN A 81 -5.98 -6.78 -2.65
N ILE A 82 -4.75 -7.04 -3.09
CA ILE A 82 -3.98 -8.20 -2.65
C ILE A 82 -3.68 -8.10 -1.15
N LEU A 83 -3.33 -6.91 -0.64
CA LEU A 83 -3.10 -6.70 0.78
C LEU A 83 -4.36 -6.95 1.60
N VAL A 84 -5.52 -6.42 1.17
CA VAL A 84 -6.82 -6.67 1.82
C VAL A 84 -7.14 -8.17 1.86
N TYR A 85 -6.89 -8.89 0.76
CA TYR A 85 -7.02 -10.35 0.73
C TYR A 85 -6.13 -11.03 1.79
N PHE A 86 -4.85 -10.62 1.90
CA PHE A 86 -3.95 -11.19 2.91
C PHE A 86 -4.39 -10.94 4.36
N LEU A 87 -5.03 -9.80 4.62
CA LEU A 87 -5.47 -9.44 5.96
C LEU A 87 -6.75 -10.17 6.39
N ASN A 88 -7.62 -10.51 5.44
CA ASN A 88 -8.97 -11.00 5.75
C ASN A 88 -9.19 -12.47 5.38
N ASP A 89 -8.68 -12.90 4.23
CA ASP A 89 -9.15 -14.13 3.57
C ASP A 89 -8.04 -15.14 3.25
N ALA A 90 -6.77 -14.73 3.28
CA ALA A 90 -5.68 -15.61 2.92
C ALA A 90 -5.51 -16.75 3.94
N PRO A 91 -5.29 -18.00 3.46
CA PRO A 91 -5.03 -19.11 4.36
C PRO A 91 -3.68 -18.92 5.07
N THR A 92 -3.67 -19.07 6.39
CA THR A 92 -2.46 -18.94 7.22
C THR A 92 -1.64 -20.24 7.27
N GLU A 93 -2.27 -21.38 7.02
CA GLU A 93 -1.62 -22.67 6.90
C GLU A 93 -1.00 -22.82 5.50
N THR A 94 0.28 -22.46 5.38
CA THR A 94 1.03 -22.75 4.15
C THR A 94 1.53 -24.19 4.19
N PRO A 95 1.19 -25.06 3.21
CA PRO A 95 1.72 -26.41 3.14
C PRO A 95 3.25 -26.42 3.13
N VAL A 96 3.87 -27.26 3.97
CA VAL A 96 5.34 -27.36 4.11
C VAL A 96 6.04 -27.60 2.77
N ALA A 97 5.42 -28.38 1.88
CA ALA A 97 5.93 -28.64 0.53
C ALA A 97 6.05 -27.34 -0.31
N LYS A 98 5.12 -26.39 -0.17
CA LYS A 98 5.18 -25.10 -0.87
C LYS A 98 6.28 -24.20 -0.29
N ILE A 99 6.50 -24.25 1.03
CA ILE A 99 7.60 -23.52 1.69
C ILE A 99 8.94 -24.05 1.17
N ALA A 100 9.14 -25.36 1.20
CA ALA A 100 10.35 -26.02 0.72
C ALA A 100 10.64 -25.71 -0.76
N ALA A 101 9.61 -25.75 -1.62
CA ALA A 101 9.74 -25.40 -3.03
C ALA A 101 10.20 -23.95 -3.25
N ARG A 102 9.72 -23.00 -2.43
CA ARG A 102 10.12 -21.59 -2.49
C ARG A 102 11.60 -21.40 -2.15
N VAL A 103 12.05 -22.03 -1.06
CA VAL A 103 13.46 -21.99 -0.61
C VAL A 103 14.40 -22.61 -1.65
N MET A 104 13.99 -23.72 -2.27
CA MET A 104 14.77 -24.39 -3.30
C MET A 104 14.81 -23.60 -4.61
N GLY A 105 13.73 -22.91 -4.98
CA GLY A 105 13.68 -22.01 -6.13
C GLY A 105 14.65 -20.84 -5.99
N THR A 106 14.72 -20.21 -4.82
CA THR A 106 15.67 -19.11 -4.53
C THR A 106 17.14 -19.55 -4.56
N LYS A 107 17.44 -20.81 -4.24
CA LYS A 107 18.81 -21.36 -4.32
C LYS A 107 19.27 -21.68 -5.75
N LYS A 108 18.35 -21.84 -6.71
CA LYS A 108 18.70 -22.12 -8.12
C LYS A 108 19.11 -20.87 -8.91
N THR A 109 18.83 -19.68 -8.38
CA THR A 109 19.10 -18.39 -9.01
C THR A 109 20.25 -17.62 -8.35
N ALA A 110 21.00 -18.27 -7.45
CA ALA A 110 22.19 -17.72 -6.78
C ALA A 110 23.46 -18.45 -7.25
#